data_AF-A0A7X6NYP3-F1
#
_entry.id   AF-A0A7X6NYP3-F1
#
_cell.length_a   1.000
_cell.length_b   1.000
_cell.length_c   1.000
_cell.angle_alpha   90.00
_cell.angle_beta   90.00
_cell.angle_gamma   90.00
#
_symmetry.space_group_name_H-M   'P 1'
#
loop_
_entity.id
_entity.type
_entity.pdbx_description
1 polymer ?
#
loop_
_entity_poly.entity_id
_entity_poly.type
_entity_poly.pdbx_seq_one_letter_code
_entity_poly.pdbx_strand_id
1 'polypeptide(L)'
;ASRTLELVELPSDLLAAVDEHLPPRWSRNNPVDLAGGETRDTIPTVMELIARHPAVDSIVYLGLGIQSNQAEMMANGRFYPDHGLERIVEYHRRQDARFAQAAADISTATGKPILCATELAVSDPANAGPATVRATGRVCYASANRAVTALEHLTRYAAYRRSVS
;
A
#
# COMPACT_ATOMS: atom_id res chain seq x y z
N ALA A 1 2.69 -18.03 12.45
CA ALA A 1 3.71 -16.96 12.36
C ALA A 1 4.71 -17.34 11.28
N SER A 2 5.19 -16.37 10.50
CA SER A 2 6.29 -16.57 9.54
C SER A 2 7.52 -17.09 10.27
N ARG A 3 8.31 -17.95 9.61
CA ARG A 3 9.59 -18.46 10.13
C ARG A 3 10.81 -17.79 9.50
N THR A 4 10.59 -16.89 8.55
CA THR A 4 11.66 -16.29 7.72
C THR A 4 11.55 -14.78 7.56
N LEU A 5 10.46 -14.18 8.02
CA LEU A 5 10.21 -12.75 7.97
C LEU A 5 9.92 -12.27 9.38
N GLU A 6 10.43 -11.09 9.70
CA GLU A 6 10.18 -10.39 10.94
C GLU A 6 9.69 -8.98 10.64
N LEU A 7 8.89 -8.42 11.55
CA LEU A 7 8.59 -7.00 11.49
C LEU A 7 9.79 -6.26 12.06
N VAL A 8 10.37 -5.39 11.24
CA VAL A 8 11.42 -4.49 11.70
C VAL A 8 10.85 -3.56 12.77
N GLU A 9 11.55 -3.43 13.89
CA GLU A 9 11.34 -2.34 14.83
C GLU A 9 11.79 -1.06 14.14
N LEU A 10 10.89 -0.07 14.06
CA LEU A 10 11.17 1.15 13.30
C LEU A 10 12.35 1.90 13.93
N PRO A 11 13.46 2.10 13.19
CA PRO A 11 14.60 2.85 13.71
C PRO A 11 14.21 4.26 14.13
N SER A 12 14.88 4.83 15.13
CA SER A 12 14.49 6.11 15.73
C SER A 12 14.47 7.27 14.73
N ASP A 13 15.38 7.26 13.76
CA ASP A 13 15.43 8.24 12.67
C ASP A 13 14.29 8.05 11.67
N LEU A 14 13.94 6.81 11.33
CA LEU A 14 12.74 6.52 10.52
C LEU A 14 11.46 6.92 11.25
N LEU A 15 11.35 6.61 12.55
CA LEU A 15 10.22 7.02 13.39
C LEU A 15 10.05 8.54 13.38
N ALA A 16 11.15 9.28 13.61
CA ALA A 16 11.13 10.74 13.60
C ALA A 16 10.69 11.30 12.25
N ALA A 17 11.22 10.75 11.14
CA ALA A 17 10.83 11.18 9.79
C ALA A 17 9.35 10.90 9.49
N VAL A 18 8.80 9.76 9.94
CA VAL A 18 7.37 9.46 9.78
C VAL A 18 6.50 10.35 10.68
N ASP A 19 6.97 10.71 11.88
CA ASP A 19 6.26 11.58 12.84
C ASP A 19 5.98 12.98 12.26
N GLU A 20 6.82 13.47 11.34
CA GLU A 20 6.62 14.74 10.64
C GLU A 20 5.42 14.72 9.68
N HIS A 21 4.96 13.53 9.27
CA HIS A 21 3.90 13.37 8.27
C HIS A 21 2.58 12.84 8.84
N LEU A 22 2.60 12.24 10.02
CA LEU A 22 1.44 11.61 10.63
C LEU A 22 0.90 12.41 11.83
N PRO A 23 -0.41 12.36 12.09
CA PRO A 23 -0.98 13.10 13.22
C PRO A 23 -0.44 12.55 14.55
N PRO A 24 -0.30 13.36 15.62
CA PRO A 24 0.35 12.94 16.89
C PRO A 24 -0.16 11.63 17.52
N ARG A 25 -1.41 11.27 17.21
CA ARG A 25 -2.11 10.07 17.68
C ARG A 25 -1.78 8.78 16.90
N TRP A 26 -0.90 8.82 15.89
CA TRP A 26 -0.50 7.62 15.18
C TRP A 26 0.31 6.67 16.08
N SER A 27 0.22 5.38 15.82
CA SER A 27 0.94 4.34 16.56
C SER A 27 2.38 4.28 16.09
N ARG A 28 3.35 4.60 16.95
CA ARG A 28 4.81 4.57 16.67
C ARG A 28 5.35 3.13 16.64
N ASN A 29 4.70 2.26 15.88
CA ASN A 29 5.00 0.84 15.81
C ASN A 29 4.90 0.34 14.35
N ASN A 30 5.23 -0.93 14.14
CA ASN A 30 5.01 -1.66 12.89
C ASN A 30 3.87 -2.67 13.10
N PRO A 31 2.70 -2.51 12.45
CA PRO A 31 2.43 -1.69 11.26
C PRO A 31 2.33 -0.17 11.48
N VAL A 32 2.77 0.60 10.47
CA VAL A 32 2.57 2.05 10.40
C VAL A 32 1.13 2.35 9.98
N ASP A 33 0.32 2.81 10.94
CA ASP A 33 -1.07 3.22 10.73
C ASP A 33 -1.15 4.74 10.50
N LEU A 34 -1.73 5.15 9.38
CA LEU A 34 -1.92 6.57 9.02
C LEU A 34 -3.06 7.23 9.78
N ALA A 35 -3.78 6.47 10.60
CA ALA A 35 -4.77 6.91 11.56
C ALA A 35 -5.97 7.65 10.94
N GLY A 36 -6.25 7.50 9.64
CA GLY A 36 -7.34 8.23 8.97
C GLY A 36 -7.07 9.74 8.79
N GLY A 37 -5.81 10.16 8.93
CA GLY A 37 -5.35 11.53 8.71
C GLY A 37 -4.67 11.73 7.35
N GLU A 38 -4.77 10.75 6.45
CA GLU A 38 -4.11 10.79 5.17
C GLU A 38 -4.62 11.95 4.31
N THR A 39 -3.69 12.81 3.91
CA THR A 39 -3.93 13.73 2.81
C THR A 39 -3.69 13.00 1.49
N ARG A 40 -3.87 13.71 0.37
CA ARG A 40 -3.56 13.20 -0.96
C ARG A 40 -2.14 12.63 -1.07
N ASP A 41 -1.18 13.17 -0.32
CA ASP A 41 0.26 12.88 -0.52
C ASP A 41 0.88 12.05 0.62
N THR A 42 0.19 11.91 1.76
CA THR A 42 0.74 11.24 2.95
C THR A 42 1.14 9.78 2.69
N ILE A 43 0.30 8.98 2.02
CA ILE A 43 0.59 7.56 1.75
C ILE A 43 1.85 7.38 0.88
N PRO A 44 1.96 7.99 -0.32
CA PRO A 44 3.17 7.90 -1.13
C PRO A 44 4.42 8.38 -0.40
N THR A 45 4.35 9.51 0.30
CA THR A 45 5.51 10.08 1.02
C THR A 45 6.00 9.15 2.13
N VAL A 46 5.11 8.68 3.00
CA VAL A 46 5.48 7.77 4.10
C VAL A 46 5.98 6.44 3.55
N MET A 47 5.33 5.90 2.52
CA MET A 47 5.77 4.66 1.86
C MET A 47 7.18 4.80 1.27
N GLU A 48 7.48 5.93 0.64
CA GLU A 48 8.79 6.20 0.07
C GLU A 48 9.87 6.35 1.15
N LEU A 49 9.60 7.08 2.23
CA LEU A 49 10.50 7.20 3.38
C LEU A 49 10.86 5.83 3.95
N ILE A 50 9.86 4.98 4.18
CA ILE A 50 10.06 3.61 4.68
C ILE A 50 10.87 2.78 3.68
N ALA A 51 10.52 2.82 2.39
CA ALA A 51 11.21 2.05 1.36
C ALA A 51 12.66 2.48 1.17
N ARG A 52 12.98 3.77 1.31
CA ARG A 52 14.37 4.26 1.18
C ARG A 52 15.23 3.95 2.40
N HIS A 53 14.64 3.68 3.56
CA HIS A 53 15.39 3.42 4.77
C HIS A 53 16.21 2.11 4.67
N PRO A 54 17.51 2.10 5.00
CA PRO A 54 18.38 0.93 4.81
C PRO A 54 17.99 -0.27 5.67
N ALA A 55 17.34 -0.06 6.82
CA ALA A 55 16.89 -1.13 7.70
C ALA A 55 15.60 -1.85 7.22
N VAL A 56 14.95 -1.37 6.16
CA VAL A 56 13.71 -1.96 5.64
C VAL A 56 13.99 -2.71 4.36
N ASP A 57 13.69 -4.01 4.31
CA ASP A 57 13.90 -4.83 3.11
C ASP A 57 12.70 -4.86 2.17
N SER A 58 11.48 -4.71 2.70
CA SER A 58 10.23 -4.87 1.95
C SER A 58 9.04 -4.22 2.66
N ILE A 59 7.96 -3.97 1.92
CA ILE A 59 6.72 -3.40 2.46
C ILE A 59 5.54 -4.28 2.05
N VAL A 60 4.63 -4.52 2.99
CA VAL A 60 3.27 -4.99 2.69
C VAL A 60 2.31 -3.82 2.86
N TYR A 61 1.74 -3.34 1.76
CA TYR A 61 0.79 -2.23 1.75
C TYR A 61 -0.64 -2.74 1.83
N LEU A 62 -1.35 -2.39 2.90
CA LEU A 62 -2.70 -2.84 3.19
C LEU A 62 -3.73 -1.72 2.94
N GLY A 63 -4.96 -2.10 2.59
CA GLY A 63 -6.10 -1.17 2.55
C GLY A 63 -6.21 -0.29 1.30
N LEU A 64 -5.47 -0.62 0.23
CA LEU A 64 -5.62 0.05 -1.07
C LEU A 64 -7.03 -0.17 -1.65
N GLY A 65 -7.64 0.87 -2.21
CA GLY A 65 -8.93 0.78 -2.92
C GLY A 65 -10.16 1.13 -2.09
N ILE A 66 -10.01 1.35 -0.78
CA ILE A 66 -11.13 1.66 0.13
C ILE A 66 -11.84 2.95 -0.30
N GLN A 67 -11.09 3.97 -0.72
CA GLN A 67 -11.65 5.23 -1.17
C GLN A 67 -12.49 5.07 -2.45
N SER A 68 -11.99 4.30 -3.41
CA SER A 68 -12.69 3.96 -4.65
C SER A 68 -13.91 3.08 -4.41
N ASN A 69 -13.86 2.22 -3.38
CA ASN A 69 -15.03 1.43 -2.98
C ASN A 69 -16.14 2.34 -2.42
N GLN A 70 -15.79 3.35 -1.61
CA GLN A 70 -16.74 4.38 -1.18
C GLN A 70 -17.27 5.20 -2.36
N ALA A 71 -16.42 5.51 -3.33
CA ALA A 71 -16.81 6.20 -4.56
C ALA A 71 -17.85 5.40 -5.35
N GLU A 72 -17.69 4.08 -5.42
CA GLU A 72 -18.64 3.19 -6.10
C GLU A 72 -19.99 3.15 -5.38
N MET A 73 -20.00 3.13 -4.05
CA MET A 73 -21.23 3.24 -3.27
C MET A 73 -21.96 4.58 -3.53
N MET A 74 -21.21 5.69 -3.62
CA MET A 74 -21.76 7.01 -3.94
C MET A 74 -22.32 7.05 -5.37
N ALA A 75 -21.59 6.52 -6.34
CA ALA A 75 -21.97 6.51 -7.76
C ALA A 75 -23.25 5.70 -8.03
N ASN A 76 -23.48 4.64 -7.26
CA ASN A 76 -24.70 3.84 -7.33
C ASN A 76 -25.87 4.41 -6.50
N GLY A 77 -25.66 5.53 -5.80
CA GLY A 77 -26.68 6.17 -4.97
C GLY A 77 -27.60 7.09 -5.77
N ARG A 78 -28.84 7.26 -5.32
CA ARG A 78 -29.89 8.09 -5.98
C ARG A 78 -29.55 9.57 -6.16
N PHE A 79 -28.49 10.05 -5.53
CA PHE A 79 -28.08 11.46 -5.53
C PHE A 79 -26.94 11.75 -6.51
N TYR A 80 -26.34 10.73 -7.13
CA TYR A 80 -25.31 10.90 -8.14
C TYR A 80 -25.96 11.28 -9.50
N PRO A 81 -25.37 12.18 -10.31
CA PRO A 81 -24.07 12.87 -10.12
C PRO A 81 -24.12 14.18 -9.32
N ASP A 82 -25.29 14.59 -8.82
CA ASP A 82 -25.55 15.89 -8.20
C ASP A 82 -24.84 16.12 -6.86
N HIS A 83 -25.03 17.31 -6.28
CA HIS A 83 -24.48 17.72 -4.97
C HIS A 83 -22.94 17.65 -4.87
N GLY A 84 -22.25 17.70 -6.01
CA GLY A 84 -20.79 17.59 -6.08
C GLY A 84 -20.26 16.17 -5.95
N LEU A 85 -21.14 15.15 -5.94
CA LEU A 85 -20.74 13.74 -5.80
C LEU A 85 -19.88 13.29 -6.98
N GLU A 86 -20.14 13.76 -8.20
CA GLU A 86 -19.28 13.45 -9.36
C GLU A 86 -17.81 13.80 -9.10
N ARG A 87 -17.54 15.01 -8.57
CA ARG A 87 -16.18 15.45 -8.26
C ARG A 87 -15.54 14.61 -7.16
N ILE A 88 -16.32 14.23 -6.15
CA ILE A 88 -15.86 13.41 -5.02
C ILE A 88 -15.51 12.00 -5.50
N VAL A 89 -16.38 11.37 -6.28
CA VAL A 89 -16.18 10.02 -6.85
C VAL A 89 -14.91 9.99 -7.71
N GLU A 90 -14.76 10.95 -8.62
CA GLU A 90 -13.59 11.04 -9.50
C GLU A 90 -12.29 11.34 -8.73
N TYR A 91 -12.38 12.10 -7.64
CA TYR A 91 -11.23 12.30 -6.76
C TYR A 91 -10.78 11.00 -6.08
N HIS A 92 -11.70 10.24 -5.49
CA HIS A 92 -11.38 8.98 -4.79
C HIS A 92 -10.80 7.93 -5.73
N ARG A 93 -11.38 7.75 -6.92
CA ARG A 93 -10.88 6.82 -7.95
C ARG A 93 -9.45 7.17 -8.39
N ARG A 94 -9.18 8.44 -8.66
CA ARG A 94 -7.82 8.89 -9.01
C ARG A 94 -6.83 8.74 -7.86
N GLN A 95 -7.27 8.93 -6.62
CA GLN A 95 -6.41 8.84 -5.44
C GLN A 95 -5.88 7.41 -5.23
N ASP A 96 -6.74 6.38 -5.25
CA ASP A 96 -6.29 5.00 -5.11
C ASP A 96 -5.45 4.52 -6.30
N ALA A 97 -5.82 4.91 -7.53
CA ALA A 97 -5.00 4.62 -8.70
C ALA A 97 -3.58 5.20 -8.53
N ARG A 98 -3.49 6.44 -8.03
CA ARG A 98 -2.20 7.08 -7.75
C ARG A 98 -1.42 6.36 -6.65
N PHE A 99 -2.05 5.89 -5.59
CA PHE A 99 -1.37 5.13 -4.53
C PHE A 99 -0.83 3.80 -5.03
N ALA A 100 -1.59 3.08 -5.85
CA ALA A 100 -1.15 1.86 -6.51
C ALA A 100 0.06 2.11 -7.43
N GLN A 101 0.01 3.19 -8.22
CA GLN A 101 1.12 3.59 -9.09
C GLN A 101 2.37 3.97 -8.28
N ALA A 102 2.21 4.75 -7.20
CA ALA A 102 3.32 5.12 -6.33
C ALA A 102 4.00 3.90 -5.72
N ALA A 103 3.24 2.90 -5.26
CA ALA A 103 3.80 1.64 -4.76
C ALA A 103 4.66 0.93 -5.82
N ALA A 104 4.21 0.92 -7.08
CA ALA A 104 4.97 0.35 -8.19
C ALA A 104 6.26 1.14 -8.49
N ASP A 105 6.16 2.46 -8.54
CA ASP A 105 7.27 3.36 -8.86
C ASP A 105 8.34 3.33 -7.77
N ILE A 106 7.94 3.44 -6.50
CA ILE A 106 8.84 3.36 -5.34
C ILE A 106 9.53 2.00 -5.27
N SER A 107 8.80 0.91 -5.51
CA SER A 107 9.38 -0.43 -5.54
C SER A 107 10.44 -0.55 -6.62
N THR A 108 10.19 0.02 -7.81
CA THR A 108 11.16 0.06 -8.92
C THR A 108 12.38 0.90 -8.57
N ALA A 109 12.16 2.11 -8.04
CA ALA A 109 13.22 3.07 -7.73
C ALA A 109 14.14 2.63 -6.59
N THR A 110 13.61 1.88 -5.62
CA THR A 110 14.38 1.39 -4.46
C THR A 110 14.93 -0.02 -4.66
N GLY A 111 14.42 -0.76 -5.65
CA GLY A 111 14.73 -2.18 -5.83
C GLY A 111 14.12 -3.09 -4.75
N LYS A 112 13.27 -2.55 -3.86
CA LYS A 112 12.66 -3.30 -2.76
C LYS A 112 11.23 -3.71 -3.09
N PRO A 113 10.82 -4.95 -2.77
CA PRO A 113 9.47 -5.41 -3.06
C PRO A 113 8.43 -4.69 -2.19
N ILE A 114 7.40 -4.14 -2.84
CA ILE A 114 6.20 -3.60 -2.21
C ILE A 114 5.00 -4.43 -2.67
N LEU A 115 4.41 -5.20 -1.75
CA LEU A 115 3.29 -6.09 -2.04
C LEU A 115 1.99 -5.41 -1.59
N CYS A 116 1.08 -5.15 -2.53
CA CYS A 116 -0.23 -4.58 -2.23
C CYS A 116 -1.22 -5.69 -1.88
N ALA A 117 -1.93 -5.57 -0.76
CA ALA A 117 -2.96 -6.53 -0.36
C ALA A 117 -4.27 -5.84 0.04
N THR A 118 -5.37 -6.32 -0.53
CA THR A 118 -6.73 -5.84 -0.30
C THR A 118 -7.72 -6.90 -0.77
N GLU A 119 -8.80 -7.10 -0.04
CA GLU A 119 -9.90 -7.99 -0.41
C GLU A 119 -10.56 -7.58 -1.73
N LEU A 120 -10.48 -6.29 -2.08
CA LEU A 120 -10.97 -5.73 -3.34
C LEU A 120 -10.31 -6.36 -4.56
N ALA A 121 -9.12 -6.96 -4.42
CA ALA A 121 -8.52 -7.74 -5.50
C ALA A 121 -9.42 -8.90 -5.98
N VAL A 122 -10.39 -9.34 -5.16
CA VAL A 122 -11.38 -10.36 -5.49
C VAL A 122 -12.80 -9.80 -5.53
N SER A 123 -13.20 -9.00 -4.53
CA SER A 123 -14.58 -8.51 -4.44
C SER A 123 -14.92 -7.43 -5.46
N ASP A 124 -13.94 -6.65 -5.90
CA ASP A 124 -14.09 -5.68 -7.00
C ASP A 124 -12.75 -5.51 -7.78
N PRO A 125 -12.42 -6.45 -8.69
CA PRO A 125 -11.16 -6.41 -9.43
C PRO A 125 -11.03 -5.22 -10.40
N ALA A 126 -12.14 -4.50 -10.65
CA ALA A 126 -12.20 -3.29 -11.46
C ALA A 126 -11.99 -2.02 -10.61
N ASN A 127 -12.01 -2.12 -9.28
CA ASN A 127 -11.64 -1.04 -8.37
C ASN A 127 -10.31 -0.42 -8.78
N ALA A 128 -10.24 0.92 -8.79
CA ALA A 128 -9.11 1.68 -9.32
C ALA A 128 -7.76 1.28 -8.69
N GLY A 129 -7.74 0.92 -7.41
CA GLY A 129 -6.55 0.43 -6.72
C GLY A 129 -6.03 -0.89 -7.31
N PRO A 130 -6.71 -2.04 -7.09
CA PRO A 130 -6.34 -3.34 -7.65
C PRO A 130 -6.15 -3.35 -9.18
N ALA A 131 -7.00 -2.62 -9.92
CA ALA A 131 -6.87 -2.50 -11.37
C ALA A 131 -5.54 -1.84 -11.77
N THR A 132 -5.13 -0.79 -11.07
CA THR A 132 -3.84 -0.12 -11.33
C THR A 132 -2.66 -0.99 -10.92
N VAL A 133 -2.72 -1.70 -9.77
CA VAL A 133 -1.66 -2.67 -9.40
C VAL A 133 -1.42 -3.67 -10.53
N ARG A 134 -2.50 -4.24 -11.09
CA ARG A 134 -2.42 -5.16 -12.24
C ARG A 134 -1.85 -4.49 -13.49
N ALA A 135 -2.28 -3.26 -13.80
CA ALA A 135 -1.79 -2.50 -14.95
C ALA A 135 -0.28 -2.23 -14.87
N THR A 136 0.29 -2.10 -13.66
CA THR A 136 1.76 -1.98 -13.46
C THR A 136 2.53 -3.30 -13.57
N GLY A 137 1.86 -4.40 -13.98
CA GLY A 137 2.45 -5.73 -14.08
C GLY A 137 2.66 -6.43 -12.73
N ARG A 138 2.03 -5.94 -11.66
CA ARG A 138 2.18 -6.46 -10.28
C ARG A 138 0.94 -7.23 -9.83
N VAL A 139 1.10 -8.03 -8.79
CA VAL A 139 0.02 -8.81 -8.18
C VAL A 139 -0.59 -8.02 -7.02
N CYS A 140 -1.91 -7.85 -7.05
CA CYS A 140 -2.70 -7.40 -5.91
C CYS A 140 -3.20 -8.63 -5.15
N TYR A 141 -2.75 -8.83 -3.91
CA TYR A 141 -3.07 -10.01 -3.12
C TYR A 141 -4.42 -9.85 -2.42
N ALA A 142 -5.24 -10.90 -2.43
CA ALA A 142 -6.56 -10.90 -1.80
C ALA A 142 -6.54 -10.83 -0.25
N SER A 143 -5.38 -10.93 0.38
CA SER A 143 -5.22 -10.80 1.83
C SER A 143 -3.76 -10.57 2.21
N ALA A 144 -3.54 -9.99 3.41
CA ALA A 144 -2.21 -9.83 4.00
C ALA A 144 -1.47 -11.18 4.11
N ASN A 145 -2.16 -12.25 4.53
CA ASN A 145 -1.55 -13.58 4.66
C ASN A 145 -0.97 -14.08 3.32
N ARG A 146 -1.69 -13.88 2.21
CA ARG A 146 -1.19 -14.26 0.88
C ARG A 146 0.00 -13.42 0.45
N ALA A 147 0.00 -12.12 0.74
CA ALA A 147 1.16 -11.26 0.48
C ALA A 147 2.37 -11.69 1.29
N VAL A 148 2.20 -11.99 2.59
CA VAL A 148 3.28 -12.49 3.46
C VAL A 148 3.83 -13.83 2.94
N THR A 149 2.97 -14.80 2.57
CA THR A 149 3.43 -16.06 1.98
C THR A 149 4.22 -15.85 0.69
N ALA A 150 3.76 -14.96 -0.19
CA ALA A 150 4.49 -14.63 -1.41
C ALA A 150 5.86 -14.00 -1.11
N LEU A 151 5.92 -13.09 -0.13
CA LEU A 151 7.18 -12.50 0.32
C LEU A 151 8.13 -13.55 0.91
N GLU A 152 7.65 -14.53 1.68
CA GLU A 152 8.47 -15.64 2.16
C GLU A 152 9.11 -16.42 0.99
N HIS A 153 8.34 -16.69 -0.06
CA HIS A 153 8.86 -17.37 -1.25
C HIS A 153 9.92 -16.53 -1.97
N LEU A 154 9.70 -15.21 -2.10
CA LEU A 154 10.69 -14.29 -2.68
C LEU A 154 11.99 -14.29 -1.85
N THR A 155 11.88 -14.23 -0.53
CA THR A 155 13.04 -14.24 0.37
C THR A 155 13.82 -15.55 0.28
N ARG A 156 13.14 -16.70 0.29
CA ARG A 156 13.79 -18.02 0.13
C ARG A 156 14.48 -18.14 -1.23
N TYR A 157 13.83 -17.68 -2.30
CA TYR A 157 14.41 -17.70 -3.63
C TYR A 157 15.64 -16.78 -3.75
N ALA A 158 15.58 -15.58 -3.16
CA ALA A 158 16.72 -14.67 -3.12
C ALA A 158 17.92 -15.26 -2.36
N ALA A 159 17.66 -15.93 -1.22
CA ALA A 159 18.70 -16.64 -0.47
C ALA A 159 19.31 -17.79 -1.28
N TYR A 160 18.47 -18.61 -1.93
CA TYR A 160 18.94 -19.67 -2.82
C TYR A 160 19.83 -19.12 -3.94
N ARG A 161 19.38 -18.06 -4.62
CA ARG A 161 20.17 -17.41 -5.69
C ARG A 161 21.53 -16.93 -5.21
N ARG A 162 21.63 -16.39 -4.00
CA ARG A 162 22.91 -15.98 -3.40
C ARG A 162 23.82 -17.15 -3.03
N SER A 163 23.27 -18.32 -2.72
CA SER A 163 24.07 -19.51 -2.40
C SER A 163 24.65 -20.24 -3.63
N VAL A 164 24.08 -20.00 -4.81
CA VAL A 164 24.50 -20.63 -6.08
C VAL A 164 25.21 -19.68 -7.04
N SER A 165 25.35 -18.41 -6.66
CA SER A 165 26.15 -17.39 -7.37
C SER A 165 27.52 -17.31 -6.74
#